data_AF-A0A2K6SAI7-F1
#
_entry.id   AF-A0A2K6SAI7-F1
#
_cell.length_a   1.000
_cell.length_b   1.000
_cell.length_c   1.000
_cell.angle_alpha   90.00
_cell.angle_beta   90.00
_cell.angle_gamma   90.00
#
_symmetry.space_group_name_H-M   'P 1'
#
loop_
_entity.id
_entity.type
_entity.pdbx_description
1 polymer ?
#
loop_
_entity_poly.entity_id
_entity_poly.type
_entity_poly.pdbx_seq_one_letter_code
_entity_poly.pdbx_strand_id
1 'polypeptide(L)'
;LFPVLGWILIAIVIIVLLIFTSVSRCLSPVSFLQLKFWKIYLEQEEQILKSKATEHATELAKENVKCFFEGSHPREYSTPSIKEWQQISSLYTFNPKDQYYSLLHKYVNRKEETHSIRSTEGDTVIPVLGFVDSAGINSTPEL
;
A
#
# COMPACT_ATOMS: atom_id res chain seq x y z
N LEU A 1 -23.99 -42.10 -2.67
CA LEU A 1 -22.64 -41.61 -2.27
C LEU A 1 -22.45 -40.12 -2.57
N PHE A 2 -22.84 -39.62 -3.73
CA PHE A 2 -22.77 -38.18 -4.05
C PHE A 2 -23.58 -37.22 -3.15
N PRO A 3 -24.83 -37.52 -2.72
CA PRO A 3 -25.61 -36.57 -1.91
C PRO A 3 -25.02 -36.34 -0.52
N VAL A 4 -24.50 -37.39 0.14
CA VAL A 4 -23.86 -37.26 1.46
C VAL A 4 -22.56 -36.44 1.41
N LEU A 5 -21.80 -36.50 0.32
CA LEU A 5 -20.62 -35.67 0.11
C LEU A 5 -20.97 -34.18 0.04
N GLY A 6 -22.08 -33.85 -0.64
CA GLY A 6 -22.58 -32.47 -0.73
C GLY A 6 -22.99 -31.90 0.63
N TRP A 7 -23.70 -32.69 1.45
CA TRP A 7 -24.08 -32.28 2.81
C TRP A 7 -22.87 -32.09 3.73
N ILE A 8 -21.84 -32.93 3.60
CA ILE A 8 -20.58 -32.77 4.34
C ILE A 8 -19.87 -31.48 3.90
N LEU A 9 -19.81 -31.18 2.60
CA LEU A 9 -19.21 -29.95 2.10
C LEU A 9 -19.93 -28.71 2.64
N ILE A 10 -21.25 -28.71 2.64
CA ILE A 10 -22.07 -27.62 3.19
C ILE A 10 -21.79 -27.45 4.69
N ALA A 11 -21.74 -28.54 5.45
CA ALA A 11 -21.44 -28.50 6.88
C ALA A 11 -20.04 -27.91 7.14
N ILE A 12 -19.03 -28.30 6.37
CA ILE A 12 -17.67 -27.75 6.47
C ILE A 12 -17.67 -26.24 6.20
N VAL A 13 -18.35 -25.79 5.13
CA VAL A 13 -18.43 -24.36 4.79
C VAL A 13 -19.09 -23.57 5.92
N ILE A 14 -20.19 -24.08 6.49
CA ILE A 14 -20.87 -23.43 7.62
C ILE A 14 -19.95 -23.35 8.84
N ILE A 15 -19.23 -24.43 9.18
CA ILE A 15 -18.30 -24.45 10.30
C ILE A 15 -17.18 -23.41 10.11
N VAL A 16 -16.61 -23.31 8.90
CA VAL A 16 -15.58 -22.31 8.59
C VAL A 16 -16.13 -20.89 8.76
N LEU A 17 -17.35 -20.61 8.28
CA LEU A 17 -17.99 -19.30 8.43
C LEU A 17 -18.26 -18.95 9.90
N LEU A 18 -18.69 -19.92 10.69
CA LEU A 18 -18.92 -19.75 12.12
C LEU A 18 -17.61 -19.44 12.86
N ILE A 19 -16.54 -20.19 12.57
CA ILE A 19 -15.21 -19.95 13.15
C ILE A 19 -14.70 -18.55 12.77
N PHE A 20 -14.81 -18.16 11.50
CA PHE A 20 -14.39 -16.84 11.05
C PHE A 20 -15.15 -15.72 11.76
N THR A 21 -16.47 -15.87 11.90
CA THR A 21 -17.33 -14.90 12.58
C THR A 21 -17.05 -14.85 14.07
N SER A 22 -16.87 -16.01 14.73
CA SER A 22 -16.56 -16.07 16.16
C SER A 22 -15.18 -15.50 16.44
N VAL A 23 -14.17 -15.83 15.63
CA VAL A 23 -12.82 -15.27 15.74
C VAL A 23 -12.86 -13.75 15.57
N SER A 24 -13.60 -13.23 14.59
CA SER A 24 -13.76 -11.79 14.37
C SER A 24 -14.48 -11.08 15.53
N ARG A 25 -15.34 -11.78 16.29
CA ARG A 25 -16.10 -11.23 17.42
C ARG A 25 -15.39 -11.42 18.77
N CYS A 26 -14.61 -12.49 18.92
CA CYS A 26 -13.90 -12.87 20.14
C CYS A 26 -12.48 -12.30 20.23
N LEU A 27 -11.79 -12.08 19.11
CA LEU A 27 -10.56 -11.29 19.07
C LEU A 27 -10.95 -9.82 19.29
N SER A 28 -10.97 -9.42 20.56
CA SER A 28 -11.24 -8.09 21.13
C SER A 28 -11.59 -6.94 20.15
N PRO A 29 -12.72 -6.23 20.33
CA PRO A 29 -13.17 -5.15 19.44
C PRO A 29 -12.14 -4.03 19.26
N VAL A 30 -11.20 -3.88 20.19
CA VAL A 30 -10.07 -2.94 20.07
C VAL A 30 -9.20 -3.25 18.85
N SER A 31 -8.90 -4.53 18.59
CA SER A 31 -8.10 -4.94 17.43
C SER A 31 -8.88 -4.82 16.12
N PHE A 32 -10.18 -5.10 16.12
CA PHE A 32 -11.04 -4.93 14.94
C PHE A 32 -11.24 -3.44 14.57
N LEU A 33 -11.46 -2.57 15.56
CA LEU A 33 -11.62 -1.14 15.33
C LEU A 33 -10.30 -0.50 14.88
N GLN A 34 -9.17 -0.89 15.48
CA GLN A 34 -7.84 -0.48 15.03
C GLN A 34 -7.54 -0.96 13.61
N LEU A 35 -7.89 -2.19 13.26
CA LEU A 35 -7.74 -2.71 11.89
C LEU A 35 -8.64 -1.96 10.89
N LYS A 36 -9.86 -1.59 11.29
CA LYS A 36 -10.73 -0.73 10.47
C LYS A 36 -10.13 0.65 10.27
N PHE A 37 -9.65 1.27 11.34
CA PHE A 37 -8.97 2.57 11.25
C PHE A 37 -7.73 2.48 10.36
N TRP A 38 -6.92 1.44 10.50
CA TRP A 38 -5.76 1.15 9.66
C TRP A 38 -6.12 1.11 8.17
N LYS A 39 -7.18 0.37 7.81
CA LYS A 39 -7.63 0.27 6.41
C LYS A 39 -8.06 1.63 5.87
N ILE A 40 -8.81 2.40 6.65
CA ILE A 40 -9.24 3.76 6.29
C ILE A 40 -8.03 4.68 6.13
N TYR A 41 -7.06 4.59 7.04
CA TYR A 41 -5.83 5.37 6.98
C TYR A 41 -5.03 5.07 5.70
N LEU A 42 -4.82 3.80 5.37
CA LEU A 42 -4.11 3.40 4.15
C LEU A 42 -4.80 3.89 2.88
N GLU A 43 -6.12 3.76 2.80
CA GLU A 43 -6.89 4.23 1.65
C GLU A 43 -6.75 5.75 1.46
N GLN A 44 -6.83 6.50 2.55
CA GLN A 44 -6.66 7.96 2.51
C GLN A 44 -5.22 8.37 2.21
N GLU A 45 -4.23 7.67 2.78
CA GLU A 45 -2.81 7.91 2.51
C GLU A 45 -2.50 7.71 1.02
N GLU A 46 -3.01 6.63 0.41
CA GLU A 46 -2.85 6.36 -1.02
C GLU A 46 -3.48 7.47 -1.88
N GLN A 47 -4.71 7.87 -1.57
CA GLN A 47 -5.40 8.94 -2.31
C GLN A 47 -4.64 10.27 -2.24
N ILE A 48 -4.21 10.67 -1.04
CA ILE A 48 -3.45 11.90 -0.82
C ILE A 48 -2.10 11.84 -1.53
N LEU A 49 -1.39 10.70 -1.41
CA LEU A 49 -0.10 10.48 -2.07
C LEU A 49 -0.25 10.60 -3.59
N LYS A 50 -1.25 9.94 -4.18
CA LYS A 50 -1.52 9.99 -5.61
C LYS A 50 -1.85 11.40 -6.08
N SER A 51 -2.70 12.12 -5.35
CA SER A 51 -3.04 13.51 -5.67
C SER A 51 -1.81 14.41 -5.64
N LYS A 52 -0.99 14.32 -4.58
CA LYS A 52 0.21 15.14 -4.43
C LYS A 52 1.30 14.78 -5.43
N ALA A 53 1.48 13.50 -5.71
CA ALA A 53 2.41 13.04 -6.75
C ALA A 53 2.01 13.55 -8.14
N THR A 54 0.71 13.54 -8.45
CA THR A 54 0.21 14.05 -9.74
C THR A 54 0.41 15.57 -9.86
N GLU A 55 0.10 16.34 -8.82
CA GLU A 55 0.32 17.78 -8.76
C GLU A 55 1.81 18.12 -8.96
N HIS A 56 2.69 17.46 -8.20
CA HIS A 56 4.14 17.65 -8.26
C HIS A 56 4.72 17.26 -9.62
N ALA A 57 4.28 16.14 -10.20
CA ALA A 57 4.70 15.71 -11.53
C ALA A 57 4.24 16.69 -12.62
N THR A 58 3.04 17.26 -12.48
CA THR A 58 2.48 18.25 -13.42
C THR A 58 3.27 19.55 -13.36
N GLU A 59 3.60 20.03 -12.16
CA GLU A 59 4.43 21.23 -11.98
C GLU A 59 5.83 21.04 -12.58
N LEU A 60 6.48 19.92 -12.27
CA LEU A 60 7.79 19.56 -12.81
C LEU A 60 7.78 19.46 -14.34
N ALA A 61 6.76 18.82 -14.92
CA ALA A 61 6.63 18.71 -16.37
C ALA A 61 6.42 20.08 -17.02
N LYS A 62 5.59 20.94 -16.42
CA LYS A 62 5.33 22.31 -16.91
C LYS A 62 6.60 23.15 -16.91
N GLU A 63 7.39 23.06 -15.84
CA GLU A 63 8.67 23.75 -15.74
C GLU A 63 9.68 23.26 -16.77
N ASN A 64 9.85 21.94 -16.90
CA ASN A 64 10.78 21.36 -17.86
C ASN A 64 10.42 21.70 -19.31
N VAL A 65 9.13 21.65 -19.68
CA VAL A 65 8.66 22.06 -21.01
C VAL A 65 8.91 23.55 -21.24
N LYS A 66 8.64 24.41 -20.24
CA LYS A 66 8.92 25.84 -20.34
C LYS A 66 10.40 26.12 -20.57
N CYS A 67 11.28 25.52 -19.78
CA CYS A 67 12.73 25.68 -19.91
C CYS A 67 13.25 25.17 -21.27
N PHE A 68 12.70 24.06 -21.78
CA PHE A 68 13.05 23.53 -23.10
C PHE A 68 12.77 24.52 -24.22
N PHE A 69 11.60 25.17 -24.23
CA PHE A 69 11.23 26.14 -25.26
C PHE A 69 11.87 27.52 -25.07
N GLU A 70 12.17 27.93 -23.83
CA GLU A 70 12.82 29.21 -23.53
C GLU A 70 14.36 29.14 -23.57
N GLY A 71 14.95 27.95 -23.73
CA GLY A 71 16.40 27.74 -23.69
C GLY A 71 17.05 28.05 -22.33
N SER A 72 16.26 28.05 -21.26
CA SER A 72 16.71 28.32 -19.89
C SER A 72 17.07 27.02 -19.16
N HIS A 73 17.93 27.12 -18.15
CA HIS A 73 18.30 25.96 -17.34
C HIS A 73 17.16 25.61 -16.37
N PRO A 74 16.81 24.32 -16.21
CA PRO A 74 15.77 23.90 -15.27
C PRO A 74 16.17 24.21 -13.82
N ARG A 75 15.20 24.59 -12.99
CA ARG A 75 15.43 24.74 -11.55
C ARG A 75 15.67 23.37 -10.91
N GLU A 76 16.55 23.36 -9.91
CA GLU A 76 16.84 22.17 -9.13
C GLU A 76 15.60 21.83 -8.29
N TYR A 77 14.91 20.76 -8.68
CA TYR A 77 13.67 20.33 -8.05
C TYR A 77 13.95 19.05 -7.25
N SER A 78 13.73 19.12 -5.93
CA SER A 78 14.07 18.05 -5.00
C SER A 78 13.04 16.93 -5.04
N THR A 79 13.16 16.01 -6.00
CA THR A 79 12.41 14.75 -5.98
C THR A 79 13.04 13.76 -5.00
N PRO A 80 12.25 12.95 -4.28
CA PRO A 80 12.79 11.91 -3.42
C PRO A 80 13.65 10.94 -4.23
N SER A 81 14.74 10.45 -3.65
CA SER A 81 15.63 9.51 -4.31
C SER A 81 14.95 8.15 -4.52
N ILE A 82 15.45 7.38 -5.50
CA ILE A 82 14.92 6.03 -5.79
C ILE A 82 14.95 5.10 -4.55
N LYS A 83 15.92 5.29 -3.65
CA LYS A 83 16.05 4.51 -2.41
C LYS A 83 14.92 4.82 -1.43
N GLU A 84 14.51 6.09 -1.36
CA GLU A 84 13.41 6.53 -0.48
C GLU A 84 12.07 6.02 -1.00
N TRP A 85 11.84 6.08 -2.31
CA TRP A 85 10.69 5.47 -2.97
C TRP A 85 10.61 3.97 -2.73
N GLN A 86 11.75 3.27 -2.81
CA GLN A 86 11.80 1.83 -2.54
C GLN A 86 11.51 1.51 -1.07
N GLN A 87 11.96 2.36 -0.14
CA GLN A 87 11.72 2.16 1.29
C GLN A 87 10.26 2.31 1.68
N ILE A 88 9.53 3.26 1.08
CA ILE A 88 8.11 3.46 1.40
C ILE A 88 7.19 2.48 0.66
N SER A 89 7.69 1.79 -0.36
CA SER A 89 6.95 0.80 -1.16
C SER A 89 7.17 -0.65 -0.74
N SER A 90 8.07 -0.94 0.22
CA SER A 90 8.20 -2.31 0.72
C SER A 90 6.96 -2.74 1.49
N LEU A 91 6.64 -4.03 1.40
CA LEU A 91 5.44 -4.63 2.00
C LEU A 91 5.40 -4.36 3.51
N TYR A 92 4.27 -3.82 4.00
CA TYR A 92 4.03 -3.64 5.43
C TYR A 92 3.01 -4.62 5.97
N THR A 93 3.36 -5.32 7.04
CA THR A 93 2.38 -6.03 7.85
C THR A 93 1.99 -5.19 9.06
N PHE A 94 0.69 -4.98 9.28
CA PHE A 94 0.23 -4.33 10.51
C PHE A 94 0.65 -5.11 11.73
N ASN A 95 1.49 -4.50 12.56
CA ASN A 95 1.74 -4.97 13.90
C ASN A 95 1.01 -4.06 14.91
N PRO A 96 -0.01 -4.56 15.63
CA PRO A 96 -0.75 -3.76 16.61
C PRO A 96 0.11 -3.34 17.82
N LYS A 97 1.33 -3.88 17.97
CA LYS A 97 2.32 -3.43 18.97
C LYS A 97 3.19 -2.28 18.45
N ASP A 98 3.31 -2.12 17.13
CA ASP A 98 4.02 -1.01 16.51
C ASP A 98 3.06 0.17 16.30
N GLN A 99 3.47 1.38 16.68
CA GLN A 99 2.62 2.58 16.61
C GLN A 99 2.47 3.15 15.18
N TYR A 100 3.04 2.49 14.17
CA TYR A 100 3.11 3.00 12.80
C TYR A 100 2.03 2.41 11.91
N TYR A 101 1.29 3.27 11.22
CA TYR A 101 0.17 2.86 10.35
C TYR A 101 0.57 2.57 8.88
N SER A 102 1.74 3.05 8.45
CA SER A 102 2.31 2.78 7.12
C SER A 102 3.85 2.85 7.18
N LEU A 103 4.53 2.37 6.13
CA LEU A 103 5.98 2.59 6.00
C LEU A 103 6.33 4.05 5.76
N LEU A 104 5.44 4.82 5.14
CA LEU A 104 5.63 6.25 4.98
C LEU A 104 5.61 6.95 6.35
N HIS A 105 4.63 6.62 7.20
CA HIS A 105 4.57 7.09 8.58
C HIS A 105 5.82 6.65 9.37
N LYS A 106 6.24 5.40 9.24
CA LYS A 106 7.47 4.89 9.87
C LYS A 106 8.72 5.61 9.35
N TYR A 107 8.81 5.89 8.05
CA TYR A 107 9.94 6.56 7.41
C TYR A 107 10.11 8.00 7.90
N VAL A 108 9.00 8.74 8.00
CA VAL A 108 8.99 10.12 8.49
C VAL A 108 9.39 10.19 9.97
N ASN A 109 8.87 9.28 10.80
CA ASN A 109 9.15 9.28 12.24
C ASN A 109 10.54 8.73 12.62
N ARG A 110 11.20 7.98 11.72
CA ARG A 110 12.53 7.40 11.97
C ARG A 110 13.65 8.45 12.09
N LYS A 111 13.38 9.73 11.78
CA LYS A 111 14.42 10.78 11.76
C LYS A 111 14.83 11.33 13.14
N GLU A 112 14.20 10.93 14.25
CA GLU A 112 14.58 11.44 15.59
C GLU A 112 15.39 10.47 16.47
N GLU A 113 15.32 9.14 16.28
CA GLU A 113 16.05 8.22 17.16
C GLU A 113 17.20 7.50 16.47
N THR A 114 18.38 8.08 16.68
CA THR A 114 19.67 7.49 16.38
C THR A 114 19.84 6.14 17.11
N HIS A 115 20.43 5.18 16.39
CA HIS A 115 21.03 3.92 16.85
C HIS A 115 20.16 2.66 17.07
N SER A 116 20.45 1.70 16.17
CA SER A 116 20.38 0.25 16.29
C SER A 116 19.19 -0.44 15.62
N ILE A 117 19.51 -1.05 14.47
CA ILE A 117 18.65 -2.01 13.79
C ILE A 117 18.64 -3.28 14.64
N ARG A 118 17.55 -3.54 15.36
CA ARG A 118 17.16 -4.90 15.68
C ARG A 118 15.95 -5.24 14.82
N SER A 119 16.20 -6.00 13.76
CA SER A 119 15.15 -6.69 13.03
C SER A 119 14.46 -7.61 14.04
N THR A 120 13.22 -7.29 14.41
CA THR A 120 12.41 -8.17 15.25
C THR A 120 11.84 -9.25 14.34
N GLU A 121 12.42 -10.43 14.51
CA GLU A 121 12.04 -11.73 13.96
C GLU A 121 10.51 -11.93 14.02
N GLY A 122 9.83 -11.93 12.87
CA GLY A 122 8.38 -12.10 12.79
C GLY A 122 7.71 -11.69 11.48
N ASP A 123 8.40 -10.94 10.61
CA ASP A 123 7.80 -10.45 9.37
C ASP A 123 7.76 -11.56 8.30
N THR A 124 6.59 -12.14 8.07
CA THR A 124 6.37 -13.15 7.03
C THR A 124 5.95 -12.44 5.75
N VAL A 125 6.79 -12.55 4.71
CA VAL A 125 6.63 -11.88 3.43
C VAL A 125 5.55 -12.57 2.59
N ILE A 126 4.51 -11.84 2.15
CA ILE A 126 3.58 -12.30 1.10
C ILE A 126 3.68 -11.36 -0.11
N PRO A 127 4.07 -11.85 -1.30
CA PRO A 127 4.19 -11.02 -2.49
C PRO A 127 2.80 -10.77 -3.10
N VAL A 128 2.31 -9.53 -3.03
CA VAL A 128 1.20 -9.07 -3.89
C VAL A 128 1.81 -8.54 -5.19
N LEU A 129 2.17 -9.47 -6.09
CA LEU A 129 2.36 -9.18 -7.51
C LEU A 129 1.03 -9.40 -8.21
N GLY A 130 0.24 -8.32 -8.32
CA GLY A 130 -1.10 -8.41 -8.92
C GLY A 130 -1.65 -7.12 -9.53
N PHE A 131 -0.83 -6.09 -9.74
CA PHE A 131 -1.33 -4.84 -10.33
C PHE A 131 -0.33 -4.16 -11.27
N VAL A 132 0.08 -4.86 -12.34
CA VAL A 132 0.49 -4.21 -13.59
C VAL A 132 0.12 -5.15 -14.75
N ASP A 133 -1.11 -5.08 -15.22
CA ASP A 133 -1.41 -5.32 -16.63
C ASP A 133 -2.81 -4.80 -16.98
N SER A 134 -2.85 -3.65 -17.65
CA SER A 134 -3.91 -3.33 -18.60
C SER A 134 -3.29 -2.41 -19.65
N ALA A 135 -2.63 -3.04 -20.63
CA ALA A 135 -2.14 -2.38 -21.82
C ALA A 135 -3.32 -1.83 -22.64
N GLY A 136 -3.48 -0.51 -22.64
CA GLY A 136 -4.32 0.20 -23.60
C GLY A 136 -3.57 0.38 -24.91
N ILE A 137 -3.59 -0.63 -25.79
CA ILE A 137 -3.10 -0.50 -27.17
C ILE A 137 -4.31 -0.19 -28.05
N ASN A 138 -4.55 1.10 -28.32
CA ASN A 138 -5.31 1.52 -29.49
C ASN A 138 -4.32 2.08 -30.51
N SER A 139 -3.85 1.22 -31.40
CA SER A 139 -3.14 1.58 -32.61
C SER A 139 -4.13 2.13 -33.64
N THR A 140 -4.10 3.42 -33.90
CA THR A 140 -4.63 4.04 -35.12
C THR A 140 -3.47 4.23 -36.10
N PRO A 141 -3.47 3.61 -37.29
CA PRO A 141 -2.61 4.07 -38.37
C PRO A 141 -3.30 5.23 -39.11
N GLU A 142 -2.55 6.30 -39.33
CA GLU A 142 -2.93 7.41 -40.19
C GLU A 142 -3.09 6.95 -41.65
N LEU A 143 -4.21 7.34 -42.28
CA LEU A 143 -4.22 8.01 -43.59
C LEU A 143 -5.47 8.89 -43.71
#